data_AF-K9QRW3-F1
#
_entry.id   AF-K9QRW3-F1
#
_cell.length_a   1.000
_cell.length_b   1.000
_cell.length_c   1.000
_cell.angle_alpha   90.00
_cell.angle_beta   90.00
_cell.angle_gamma   90.00
#
_symmetry.space_group_name_H-M   'P 1'
#
loop_
_entity.id
_entity.type
_entity.pdbx_description
1 polymer ?
#
loop_
_entity_poly.entity_id
_entity_poly.type
_entity_poly.pdbx_seq_one_letter_code
_entity_poly.pdbx_strand_id
1 'polypeptide(L)'
;MLKLTFKLGKYLSFILILIFLNSCSSKDSVFNTELNQLLNSSKSNDINARQKKIFDELYGWEKAKKQGMEYCQMLNKGISKDEIRSHNIATGLELISQGKLTPEESADIDIINISIELAAQKSYCPDHRDVGQIPLKDRLK
;
A
#
# COMPACT_ATOMS: atom_id res chain seq x y z
N MET A 1 57.57 -14.69 23.99
CA MET A 1 56.28 -15.07 24.62
C MET A 1 55.18 -14.20 24.02
N LEU A 2 54.21 -14.83 23.35
CA LEU A 2 53.09 -14.18 22.64
C LEU A 2 52.25 -13.30 23.58
N LYS A 3 51.93 -12.07 23.16
CA LYS A 3 50.71 -11.38 23.60
C LYS A 3 49.83 -11.11 22.40
N LEU A 4 48.77 -11.92 22.30
CA LEU A 4 47.63 -11.77 21.39
C LEU A 4 47.05 -10.35 21.53
N THR A 5 47.11 -9.56 20.46
CA THR A 5 46.33 -8.34 20.34
C THR A 5 44.92 -8.69 19.86
N PHE A 6 43.94 -8.44 20.74
CA PHE A 6 42.51 -8.61 20.52
C PHE A 6 42.02 -7.73 19.35
N LYS A 7 41.85 -8.32 18.15
CA LYS A 7 41.07 -7.75 17.03
C LYS A 7 39.58 -8.04 17.24
N LEU A 8 38.95 -7.48 18.27
CA LEU A 8 37.50 -7.65 18.53
C LEU A 8 36.64 -6.42 18.16
N GLY A 9 37.24 -5.28 17.80
CA GLY A 9 36.49 -4.04 17.58
C GLY A 9 35.86 -3.86 16.19
N LYS A 10 36.25 -4.64 15.17
CA LYS A 10 35.80 -4.43 13.78
C LYS A 10 34.58 -5.27 13.37
N TYR A 11 34.21 -6.29 14.13
CA TYR A 11 33.09 -7.17 13.78
C TYR A 11 31.77 -6.79 14.46
N LEU A 12 31.80 -6.02 15.54
CA LEU A 12 30.58 -5.54 16.20
C LEU A 12 29.81 -4.49 15.38
N SER A 13 30.52 -3.72 14.56
CA SER A 13 29.90 -2.64 13.75
C SER A 13 29.14 -3.19 12.52
N PHE A 14 29.54 -4.36 12.00
CA PHE A 14 28.84 -5.00 10.87
C PHE A 14 27.54 -5.68 11.28
N ILE A 15 27.43 -6.15 12.52
CA ILE A 15 26.22 -6.82 13.03
C ILE A 15 25.10 -5.79 13.30
N LEU A 16 25.44 -4.58 13.75
CA LEU A 16 24.44 -3.53 13.96
C LEU A 16 23.78 -3.05 12.65
N ILE A 17 24.51 -3.03 11.54
CA ILE A 17 23.98 -2.58 10.23
C ILE A 17 22.95 -3.58 9.67
N LEU A 18 23.09 -4.88 9.96
CA LEU A 18 22.14 -5.91 9.54
C LEU A 18 20.82 -5.91 10.35
N ILE A 19 20.82 -5.35 11.55
CA ILE A 19 19.60 -5.26 12.39
C ILE A 19 18.68 -4.15 11.89
N PHE A 20 19.22 -3.05 11.33
CA PHE A 20 18.41 -1.96 10.77
C PHE A 20 17.87 -2.23 9.35
N LEU A 21 18.44 -3.18 8.61
CA LEU A 21 17.95 -3.54 7.26
C LEU A 21 16.70 -4.44 7.27
N ASN A 22 16.36 -5.08 8.39
CA ASN A 22 15.18 -5.97 8.48
C ASN A 22 13.86 -5.25 8.80
N SER A 23 13.89 -3.96 9.15
CA SER A 23 12.69 -3.24 9.59
C SER A 23 11.82 -2.69 8.44
N CYS A 24 12.33 -2.69 7.19
CA CYS A 24 11.56 -2.27 6.01
C CYS A 24 10.72 -3.40 5.38
N SER A 25 11.00 -4.67 5.72
CA SER A 25 10.38 -5.84 5.07
C SER A 25 8.97 -6.16 5.59
N SER A 26 8.67 -5.84 6.85
CA SER A 26 7.39 -6.22 7.46
C SER A 26 6.20 -5.44 6.92
N LYS A 27 6.36 -4.14 6.67
CA LYS A 27 5.28 -3.28 6.15
C LYS A 27 4.91 -3.66 4.72
N ASP A 28 5.88 -3.84 3.83
CA ASP A 28 5.61 -4.27 2.45
C ASP A 28 4.92 -5.63 2.40
N SER A 29 5.30 -6.57 3.26
CA SER A 29 4.63 -7.86 3.37
C SER A 29 3.16 -7.74 3.82
N VAL A 30 2.89 -6.90 4.83
CA VAL A 30 1.51 -6.61 5.29
C VAL A 30 0.71 -5.94 4.19
N PHE A 31 1.30 -4.97 3.47
CA PHE A 31 0.67 -4.29 2.34
C PHE A 31 0.30 -5.27 1.23
N ASN A 32 1.25 -6.10 0.79
CA ASN A 32 1.02 -7.09 -0.27
C ASN A 32 -0.06 -8.09 0.12
N THR A 33 -0.03 -8.58 1.36
CA THR A 33 -1.03 -9.53 1.88
C THR A 33 -2.42 -8.90 1.88
N GLU A 34 -2.54 -7.67 2.39
CA GLU A 34 -3.82 -6.97 2.47
C GLU A 34 -4.36 -6.63 1.08
N LEU A 35 -3.52 -6.08 0.21
CA LEU A 35 -3.91 -5.72 -1.15
C LEU A 35 -4.35 -6.96 -1.94
N ASN A 36 -3.62 -8.06 -1.82
CA ASN A 36 -4.01 -9.31 -2.44
C ASN A 36 -5.35 -9.82 -1.89
N GLN A 37 -5.62 -9.71 -0.60
CA GLN A 37 -6.92 -10.07 -0.04
C GLN A 37 -8.04 -9.18 -0.58
N LEU A 38 -7.83 -7.87 -0.64
CA LEU A 38 -8.82 -6.90 -1.13
C LEU A 38 -9.14 -7.13 -2.61
N LEU A 39 -8.13 -7.30 -3.47
CA LEU A 39 -8.31 -7.55 -4.90
C LEU A 39 -8.97 -8.91 -5.20
N ASN A 40 -8.84 -9.89 -4.30
CA ASN A 40 -9.45 -11.22 -4.45
C ASN A 40 -10.72 -11.39 -3.61
N SER A 41 -11.19 -10.35 -2.92
CA SER A 41 -12.39 -10.43 -2.06
C SER A 41 -13.66 -10.47 -2.92
N SER A 42 -14.04 -11.68 -3.33
CA SER A 42 -15.39 -12.11 -3.74
C SER A 42 -16.24 -11.06 -4.49
N LYS A 43 -15.90 -10.84 -5.77
CA LYS A 43 -16.88 -10.47 -6.82
C LYS A 43 -16.93 -11.60 -7.86
N SER A 44 -17.84 -11.53 -8.82
CA SER A 44 -17.92 -12.54 -9.89
C SER A 44 -16.55 -12.75 -10.56
N ASN A 45 -16.29 -13.96 -11.04
CA ASN A 45 -14.99 -14.34 -11.62
C ASN A 45 -14.52 -13.38 -12.73
N ASP A 46 -15.44 -12.86 -13.54
CA ASP A 46 -15.13 -11.95 -14.65
C ASP A 46 -14.67 -10.56 -14.18
N ILE A 47 -15.28 -10.03 -13.10
CA ILE A 47 -14.89 -8.74 -12.53
C ILE A 47 -13.49 -8.83 -11.92
N ASN A 48 -13.22 -9.91 -11.18
CA ASN A 48 -11.90 -10.15 -10.59
C ASN A 48 -10.82 -10.30 -11.67
N ALA A 49 -11.11 -10.99 -12.78
CA ALA A 49 -10.17 -11.14 -13.89
C ALA A 49 -9.81 -9.80 -14.55
N ARG A 50 -10.80 -8.93 -14.77
CA ARG A 50 -10.57 -7.60 -15.37
C ARG A 50 -9.80 -6.68 -14.42
N GLN A 51 -10.17 -6.63 -13.14
CA GLN A 51 -9.44 -5.86 -12.13
C GLN A 51 -7.99 -6.33 -11.99
N LYS A 52 -7.76 -7.64 -12.01
CA LYS A 52 -6.39 -8.19 -12.00
C LYS A 52 -5.60 -7.75 -13.22
N LYS A 53 -6.18 -7.82 -14.42
CA LYS A 53 -5.54 -7.35 -15.65
C LYS A 53 -5.17 -5.86 -15.57
N ILE A 54 -6.11 -5.01 -15.15
CA ILE A 54 -5.88 -3.57 -14.97
C ILE A 54 -4.79 -3.32 -13.93
N PHE A 55 -4.81 -4.07 -12.82
CA PHE A 55 -3.77 -3.98 -11.81
C PHE A 55 -2.39 -4.30 -12.39
N ASP A 56 -2.25 -5.43 -13.09
CA ASP A 56 -0.97 -5.86 -13.67
C ASP A 56 -0.46 -4.88 -14.75
N GLU A 57 -1.35 -4.31 -15.57
CA GLU A 57 -0.98 -3.39 -16.67
C GLU A 57 -0.68 -1.96 -16.20
N LEU A 58 -1.48 -1.40 -15.28
CA LEU A 58 -1.39 0.02 -14.92
C LEU A 58 -0.64 0.28 -13.62
N TYR A 59 -0.62 -0.70 -12.72
CA TYR A 59 -0.04 -0.55 -11.39
C TYR A 59 1.17 -1.48 -11.24
N GLY A 60 0.93 -2.78 -11.13
CA GLY A 60 1.89 -3.73 -10.62
C GLY A 60 2.26 -3.44 -9.16
N TRP A 61 2.91 -4.41 -8.52
CA TRP A 61 3.19 -4.35 -7.08
C TRP A 61 4.04 -3.15 -6.66
N GLU A 62 5.08 -2.81 -7.43
CA GLU A 62 5.98 -1.71 -7.07
C GLU A 62 5.30 -0.33 -7.14
N LYS A 63 4.51 -0.07 -8.19
CA LYS A 63 3.78 1.20 -8.31
C LYS A 63 2.67 1.29 -7.27
N ALA A 64 1.97 0.18 -7.01
CA ALA A 64 0.95 0.12 -5.97
C ALA A 64 1.53 0.47 -4.59
N LYS A 65 2.70 -0.08 -4.23
CA LYS A 65 3.40 0.29 -3.00
C LYS A 65 3.77 1.77 -2.97
N LYS A 66 4.36 2.29 -4.05
CA LYS A 66 4.73 3.71 -4.16
C LYS A 66 3.51 4.61 -3.96
N GLN A 67 2.41 4.33 -4.65
CA GLN A 67 1.16 5.07 -4.50
C GLN A 67 0.59 4.98 -3.08
N GLY A 68 0.64 3.80 -2.45
CA GLY A 68 0.22 3.64 -1.06
C GLY A 68 1.06 4.47 -0.08
N MET A 69 2.38 4.55 -0.29
CA MET A 69 3.26 5.40 0.50
C MET A 69 2.98 6.89 0.29
N GLU A 70 2.79 7.33 -0.96
CA GLU A 70 2.44 8.71 -1.30
C GLU A 70 1.10 9.12 -0.68
N TYR A 71 0.10 8.25 -0.75
CA TYR A 71 -1.18 8.42 -0.07
C TYR A 71 -1.02 8.68 1.43
N CYS A 72 -0.26 7.83 2.13
CA CYS A 72 0.01 8.02 3.55
C CYS A 72 0.79 9.30 3.85
N GLN A 73 1.69 9.73 2.96
CA GLN A 73 2.39 11.01 3.10
C GLN A 73 1.43 12.20 2.99
N MET A 74 0.41 12.13 2.12
CA MET A 74 -0.61 13.18 2.00
C MET A 74 -1.46 13.28 3.27
N LEU A 75 -1.87 12.15 3.83
CA LEU A 75 -2.61 12.12 5.10
C LEU A 75 -1.80 12.70 6.27
N ASN A 76 -0.52 12.38 6.34
CA ASN A 76 0.38 12.95 7.35
C ASN A 76 0.59 14.47 7.21
N LYS A 77 0.35 15.03 6.02
CA LYS A 77 0.36 16.48 5.77
C LYS A 77 -1.00 17.15 6.07
N GLY A 78 -1.98 16.39 6.53
CA GLY A 78 -3.32 16.90 6.86
C GLY A 78 -4.28 16.99 5.66
N ILE A 79 -3.91 16.45 4.50
CA ILE A 79 -4.83 16.36 3.36
C ILE A 79 -5.90 15.31 3.68
N SER A 80 -7.17 15.64 3.48
CA SER A 80 -8.27 14.72 3.80
C SER A 80 -8.38 13.58 2.78
N LYS A 81 -8.91 12.43 3.21
CA LYS A 81 -9.18 11.29 2.32
C LYS A 81 -10.11 11.67 1.17
N ASP A 82 -11.13 12.48 1.44
CA ASP A 82 -12.10 12.94 0.45
C ASP A 82 -11.45 13.82 -0.61
N GLU A 83 -10.50 14.68 -0.22
CA GLU A 83 -9.75 15.52 -1.14
C GLU A 83 -8.86 14.67 -2.07
N ILE A 84 -8.14 13.68 -1.51
CA ILE A 84 -7.32 12.75 -2.31
C ILE A 84 -8.20 11.98 -3.30
N ARG A 85 -9.36 11.48 -2.86
CA ARG A 85 -10.28 10.71 -3.70
C ARG A 85 -10.95 11.54 -4.78
N SER A 86 -11.33 12.78 -4.47
CA SER A 86 -11.99 13.68 -5.43
C SER A 86 -11.10 13.97 -6.65
N HIS A 87 -9.78 14.07 -6.44
CA HIS A 87 -8.82 14.24 -7.53
C HIS A 87 -8.78 13.03 -8.49
N ASN A 88 -8.82 11.81 -7.94
CA ASN A 88 -8.82 10.57 -8.73
C ASN A 88 -10.11 10.42 -9.55
N ILE A 89 -11.27 10.71 -8.94
CA ILE A 89 -12.58 10.64 -9.62
C ILE A 89 -12.66 11.64 -10.77
N ALA A 90 -12.22 12.88 -10.56
CA ALA A 90 -12.23 13.90 -11.61
C ALA A 90 -11.39 13.48 -12.83
N THR A 91 -10.22 12.90 -12.58
CA THR A 91 -9.35 12.36 -13.63
C THR A 91 -10.00 11.20 -14.39
N GLY A 92 -10.68 10.29 -13.69
CA GLY A 92 -11.42 9.18 -14.32
C GLY A 92 -12.55 9.66 -15.24
N LEU A 93 -13.35 10.61 -14.77
CA LEU A 93 -14.44 11.22 -15.57
C LEU A 93 -13.92 11.94 -16.82
N GLU A 94 -12.79 12.65 -16.70
CA GLU A 94 -12.15 13.28 -17.84
C GLU A 94 -11.72 12.25 -18.89
N LEU A 95 -11.09 11.15 -18.47
CA LEU A 95 -10.66 10.08 -19.38
C LEU A 95 -11.82 9.36 -20.06
N ILE A 96 -12.96 9.17 -19.37
CA ILE A 96 -14.20 8.68 -19.97
C ILE A 96 -14.70 9.67 -21.03
N SER A 97 -14.74 10.96 -20.72
CA SER A 97 -15.22 11.99 -21.67
C SER A 97 -14.37 12.07 -22.94
N GLN A 98 -13.07 11.72 -22.83
CA GLN A 98 -12.12 11.63 -23.94
C GLN A 98 -12.18 10.30 -24.69
N GLY A 99 -13.04 9.36 -24.28
CA GLY A 99 -13.15 8.02 -24.85
C GLY A 99 -11.93 7.12 -24.61
N LYS A 100 -11.10 7.46 -23.61
CA LYS A 100 -9.86 6.71 -23.28
C LYS A 100 -10.11 5.56 -22.30
N LEU A 101 -11.21 5.61 -21.55
CA LEU A 101 -11.65 4.57 -20.62
C LEU A 101 -13.14 4.31 -20.82
N THR A 102 -13.57 3.06 -20.67
CA THR A 102 -14.99 2.78 -20.48
C THR A 102 -15.41 3.08 -19.03
N PRO A 103 -16.72 3.29 -18.77
CA PRO A 103 -17.21 3.43 -17.40
C PRO A 103 -16.85 2.24 -16.50
N GLU A 104 -16.85 1.03 -17.03
CA GLU A 104 -16.48 -0.19 -16.29
C GLU A 104 -15.00 -0.21 -15.93
N GLU A 105 -14.12 0.19 -16.86
CA GLU A 105 -12.68 0.29 -16.60
C GLU A 105 -12.38 1.36 -15.55
N SER A 106 -13.05 2.51 -15.62
CA SER A 106 -12.91 3.56 -14.60
C SER A 106 -13.36 3.07 -13.23
N ALA A 107 -14.48 2.34 -13.15
CA ALA A 107 -14.96 1.78 -11.90
C ALA A 107 -13.98 0.75 -11.30
N ASP A 108 -13.35 -0.07 -12.13
CA ASP A 108 -12.36 -1.04 -11.69
C ASP A 108 -11.05 -0.37 -11.23
N ILE A 109 -10.61 0.68 -11.94
CA ILE A 109 -9.49 1.53 -11.53
C ILE A 109 -9.76 2.16 -10.16
N ASP A 110 -10.98 2.67 -9.93
CA ASP A 110 -11.38 3.23 -8.64
C ASP A 110 -11.34 2.18 -7.52
N ILE A 111 -11.82 0.97 -7.78
CA ILE A 111 -11.76 -0.14 -6.81
C ILE A 111 -10.31 -0.51 -6.47
N ILE A 112 -9.43 -0.55 -7.46
CA ILE A 112 -8.00 -0.83 -7.27
C ILE A 112 -7.35 0.27 -6.43
N ASN A 113 -7.61 1.54 -6.74
CA ASN A 113 -7.11 2.67 -5.97
C ASN A 113 -7.56 2.58 -4.51
N ILE A 114 -8.84 2.37 -4.25
CA ILE A 114 -9.38 2.19 -2.88
C ILE A 114 -8.70 1.01 -2.18
N SER A 115 -8.48 -0.10 -2.89
CA SER A 115 -7.80 -1.27 -2.32
C SER A 115 -6.36 -0.96 -1.91
N ILE A 116 -5.63 -0.20 -2.74
CA ILE A 116 -4.28 0.30 -2.43
C ILE A 116 -4.30 1.20 -1.21
N GLU A 117 -5.23 2.15 -1.14
CA GLU A 117 -5.36 3.10 -0.03
C GLU A 117 -5.66 2.38 1.30
N LEU A 118 -6.59 1.42 1.29
CA LEU A 118 -6.93 0.64 2.49
C LEU A 118 -5.75 -0.22 2.96
N ALA A 119 -5.04 -0.89 2.04
CA ALA A 119 -3.83 -1.64 2.35
C ALA A 119 -2.72 -0.74 2.90
N ALA A 120 -2.56 0.46 2.34
CA ALA A 120 -1.59 1.45 2.78
C ALA A 120 -1.88 1.96 4.20
N GLN A 121 -3.15 2.25 4.53
CA GLN A 121 -3.53 2.63 5.89
C GLN A 121 -3.17 1.52 6.89
N LYS A 122 -3.38 0.25 6.55
CA LYS A 122 -3.03 -0.86 7.45
C LYS A 122 -1.52 -1.02 7.65
N SER A 123 -0.73 -0.78 6.62
CA SER A 123 0.70 -1.06 6.62
C SER A 123 1.57 0.16 6.96
N TYR A 124 1.38 1.25 6.23
CA TYR A 124 2.28 2.39 6.22
C TYR A 124 1.84 3.50 7.19
N CYS A 125 0.53 3.70 7.37
CA CYS A 125 -0.02 4.77 8.21
C CYS A 125 -1.23 4.33 9.08
N PRO A 126 -1.03 3.39 10.03
CA PRO A 126 -2.12 2.77 10.81
C PRO A 126 -2.95 3.70 11.68
N ASP A 127 -2.44 4.89 12.00
CA ASP A 127 -3.14 5.92 12.78
C ASP A 127 -4.23 6.63 11.96
N HIS A 128 -4.19 6.49 10.63
CA HIS A 128 -5.19 7.04 9.72
C HIS A 128 -6.23 6.03 9.27
N ARG A 129 -6.30 4.84 9.89
CA ARG A 129 -7.31 3.83 9.56
C ARG A 129 -8.72 4.35 9.82
N ASP A 130 -9.64 4.03 8.93
CA ASP A 130 -11.06 4.23 9.20
C ASP A 130 -11.51 3.36 10.38
N VAL A 131 -12.53 3.83 11.11
CA VAL A 131 -13.11 3.09 12.25
C VAL A 131 -13.52 1.67 11.84
N GLY A 132 -13.97 1.48 10.60
CA GLY A 132 -14.30 0.15 10.05
C GLY A 132 -13.11 -0.80 9.88
N GLN A 133 -11.88 -0.28 9.80
CA GLN A 133 -10.65 -1.05 9.62
C GLN A 133 -9.94 -1.38 10.95
N ILE A 134 -10.37 -0.77 12.06
CA ILE A 134 -9.87 -1.11 13.38
C ILE A 134 -10.61 -2.39 13.85
N PRO A 135 -9.89 -3.46 14.24
CA PRO A 135 -10.54 -4.68 14.72
C PRO A 135 -11.54 -4.38 15.85
N LEU A 136 -12.70 -5.03 15.82
CA LEU A 136 -13.78 -4.78 16.80
C LEU A 136 -13.29 -4.87 18.25
N LYS A 137 -12.43 -5.85 18.55
CA LYS A 137 -11.81 -6.03 19.87
C LYS A 137 -11.01 -4.82 20.36
N ASP A 138 -10.47 -4.02 19.45
CA ASP A 138 -9.64 -2.85 19.76
C ASP A 138 -10.50 -1.58 19.82
N ARG A 139 -11.71 -1.59 19.24
CA ARG A 139 -12.70 -0.49 19.30
C ARG A 139 -13.54 -0.46 20.57
N LEU A 140 -13.64 -1.59 21.30
CA LEU A 140 -14.52 -1.77 22.46
C LEU A 140 -13.80 -1.63 23.82
N LYS A 141 -12.57 -1.12 23.83
CA LYS A 141 -11.78 -0.83 25.04
C LYS A 141 -11.93 0.62 25.45
#